data_AF-A0A1B6L5G2-F1
#
_entry.id   AF-A0A1B6L5G2-F1
#
_cell.length_a   1.000
_cell.length_b   1.000
_cell.length_c   1.000
_cell.angle_alpha   90.00
_cell.angle_beta   90.00
_cell.angle_gamma   90.00
#
_symmetry.space_group_name_H-M   'P 1'
#
loop_
_entity.id
_entity.type
_entity.pdbx_description
1 polymer ?
#
loop_
_entity_poly.entity_id
_entity_poly.type
_entity_poly.pdbx_seq_one_letter_code
_entity_poly.pdbx_strand_id
1 'polypeptide(L)'
;YLDRCGDVQSACLVAVCTFPSQLLDTDTQVQEWVTSYRSLLNSWHMWNHRARVDIALSTRSPGAKPVQQVFVSCNFCGKSVSAYMQASSLSRGQLARLGTTSNRLKMTSCPNCRKPQPRCAVCLVNMGTPACYDGTTSRAPANSPHLSPFSSWYTWCQTCRHGGHASHITQWFREHSECPVTACSCRCLSLDTSSKMSSLASVA
;
A
#
# COMPACT_ATOMS: atom_id res chain seq x y z
N TYR A 1 20.13 31.11 4.93
CA TYR A 1 18.66 31.30 5.00
C TYR A 1 18.13 30.48 6.17
N LEU A 2 18.34 29.15 6.15
CA LEU A 2 17.99 28.24 7.25
C LEU A 2 18.44 28.72 8.64
N ASP A 3 19.68 29.17 8.80
CA ASP A 3 20.18 29.65 10.11
C ASP A 3 19.38 30.84 10.68
N ARG A 4 18.66 31.56 9.83
CA ARG A 4 17.84 32.71 10.21
C ARG A 4 16.37 32.36 10.41
N CYS A 5 15.81 31.44 9.62
CA CYS A 5 14.38 31.16 9.60
C CYS A 5 13.97 29.81 10.19
N GLY A 6 14.87 28.83 10.24
CA GLY A 6 14.54 27.44 10.58
C GLY A 6 13.62 26.74 9.56
N ASP A 7 13.33 27.35 8.41
CA ASP A 7 12.39 26.82 7.41
C ASP A 7 13.02 25.68 6.59
N VAL A 8 13.08 24.52 7.23
CA VAL A 8 13.58 23.26 6.64
C VAL A 8 12.67 22.74 5.53
N GLN A 9 11.38 23.07 5.57
CA GLN A 9 10.43 22.69 4.53
C GLN A 9 10.83 23.35 3.19
N SER A 10 10.97 24.67 3.17
CA SER A 10 11.33 25.41 1.96
C SER A 10 12.69 24.98 1.43
N ALA A 11 13.68 24.82 2.32
CA ALA A 11 15.01 24.35 1.90
C ALA A 11 14.98 22.95 1.29
N CYS A 12 14.26 22.01 1.91
CA CYS A 12 14.11 20.66 1.38
C CYS A 12 13.38 20.65 0.03
N LEU A 13 12.25 21.38 -0.09
CA LEU A 13 11.47 21.43 -1.32
C LEU A 13 12.26 22.06 -2.48
N VAL A 14 13.00 23.15 -2.22
CA VAL A 14 13.90 23.74 -3.22
C VAL A 14 14.94 22.71 -3.65
N ALA A 15 15.63 22.06 -2.72
CA ALA A 15 16.63 21.04 -3.06
C ALA A 15 16.02 19.92 -3.94
N VAL A 16 14.88 19.35 -3.53
CA VAL A 16 14.19 18.30 -4.30
C VAL A 16 13.82 18.78 -5.69
N CYS A 17 13.36 20.03 -5.85
CA CYS A 17 12.87 20.56 -7.13
C CYS A 17 13.98 21.07 -8.05
N THR A 18 15.13 21.52 -7.53
CA THR A 18 16.15 22.21 -8.34
C THR A 18 17.49 21.49 -8.41
N PHE A 19 17.87 20.68 -7.42
CA PHE A 19 19.20 20.08 -7.40
C PHE A 19 19.29 18.84 -8.32
N PRO A 20 20.46 18.58 -8.94
CA PRO A 20 20.75 17.30 -9.59
C PRO A 20 20.66 16.13 -8.60
N SER A 21 20.25 14.95 -9.08
CA SER A 21 20.09 13.77 -8.22
C SER A 21 21.37 13.33 -7.52
N GLN A 22 22.53 13.56 -8.15
CA GLN A 22 23.84 13.26 -7.55
C GLN A 22 24.09 14.07 -6.28
N LEU A 23 23.72 15.36 -6.29
CA LEU A 23 23.84 16.23 -5.11
C LEU A 23 22.82 15.85 -4.05
N LEU A 24 21.60 15.49 -4.45
CA LEU A 24 20.61 14.99 -3.51
C LEU A 24 21.16 13.78 -2.74
N ASP A 25 21.80 12.82 -3.42
CA ASP A 25 22.24 11.56 -2.79
C ASP A 25 23.61 11.67 -2.07
N THR A 26 24.51 12.55 -2.52
CA THR A 26 25.90 12.62 -2.00
C THR A 26 26.11 13.73 -0.97
N ASP A 27 25.37 14.84 -1.07
CA ASP A 27 25.57 16.00 -0.20
C ASP A 27 24.97 15.77 1.19
N THR A 28 25.82 15.76 2.21
CA THR A 28 25.42 15.51 3.60
C THR A 28 24.48 16.58 4.14
N GLN A 29 24.68 17.85 3.76
CA GLN A 29 23.85 18.96 4.23
C GLN A 29 22.43 18.85 3.65
N VAL A 30 22.31 18.48 2.38
CA VAL A 30 21.01 18.26 1.74
C VAL A 30 20.29 17.07 2.36
N GLN A 31 20.99 15.98 2.63
CA GLN A 31 20.45 14.81 3.32
C GLN A 31 19.97 15.14 4.74
N GLU A 32 20.66 16.03 5.45
CA GLU A 32 20.24 16.54 6.75
C GLU A 32 18.95 17.37 6.66
N TRP A 33 18.79 18.22 5.65
CA TRP A 33 17.55 18.98 5.45
C TRP A 33 16.36 18.05 5.18
N VAL A 34 16.56 17.07 4.29
CA VAL A 34 15.55 16.04 3.99
C VAL A 34 15.19 15.28 5.26
N THR A 35 16.19 14.82 6.03
CA THR A 35 15.97 14.03 7.26
C THR A 35 15.28 14.85 8.36
N SER A 36 15.65 16.12 8.49
CA SER A 36 15.05 17.05 9.43
C SER A 36 13.59 17.33 9.09
N TYR A 37 13.28 17.61 7.82
CA TYR A 37 11.89 17.82 7.38
C TYR A 37 11.04 16.55 7.51
N ARG A 38 11.60 15.39 7.17
CA ARG A 38 11.00 14.08 7.39
C ARG A 38 10.64 13.82 8.85
N SER A 39 11.54 14.17 9.77
CA SER A 39 11.34 14.05 11.21
C SER A 39 10.23 14.99 11.69
N LEU A 40 10.22 16.23 11.22
CA LEU A 40 9.17 17.21 11.53
C LEU A 40 7.78 16.73 11.10
N LEU A 41 7.63 16.27 9.85
CA LEU A 41 6.37 15.72 9.35
C LEU A 41 5.93 14.47 10.13
N ASN A 42 6.87 13.63 10.55
CA ASN A 42 6.57 12.48 11.39
C ASN A 42 6.08 12.92 12.77
N SER A 43 6.72 13.90 13.41
CA SER A 43 6.30 14.44 14.71
C SER A 43 4.93 15.10 14.66
N TRP A 44 4.58 15.74 13.54
CA TRP A 44 3.25 16.30 13.31
C TRP A 44 2.22 15.29 12.79
N HIS A 45 2.61 14.01 12.68
CA HIS A 45 1.80 12.94 12.12
C HIS A 45 1.30 13.21 10.68
N MET A 46 1.97 14.09 9.93
CA MET A 46 1.64 14.44 8.54
C MET A 46 2.15 13.39 7.55
N TRP A 47 1.79 12.12 7.75
CA TRP A 47 2.33 10.97 7.02
C TRP A 47 2.05 11.04 5.51
N ASN A 48 0.90 11.58 5.10
CA ASN A 48 0.57 11.78 3.70
C ASN A 48 1.49 12.79 3.01
N HIS A 49 1.82 13.89 3.70
CA HIS A 49 2.78 14.88 3.18
C HIS A 49 4.18 14.28 3.12
N ARG A 50 4.57 13.53 4.16
CA ARG A 50 5.83 12.78 4.19
C ARG A 50 5.94 11.82 3.01
N ALA A 51 4.90 11.03 2.74
CA ALA A 51 4.88 10.10 1.60
C ALA A 51 5.05 10.81 0.25
N ARG A 52 4.42 11.99 0.06
CA ARG A 52 4.58 12.80 -1.16
C ARG A 52 6.02 13.27 -1.35
N VAL A 53 6.67 13.73 -0.29
CA VAL A 53 8.09 14.13 -0.33
C VAL A 53 8.97 12.94 -0.69
N ASP A 54 8.73 11.78 -0.08
CA ASP A 54 9.49 10.56 -0.36
C ASP A 54 9.31 10.10 -1.82
N ILE A 55 8.08 10.15 -2.37
CA ILE A 55 7.81 9.84 -3.79
C ILE A 55 8.54 10.82 -4.71
N ALA A 56 8.52 12.12 -4.40
CA ALA A 56 9.22 13.12 -5.18
C ALA A 56 10.74 12.86 -5.22
N LEU A 57 11.34 12.54 -4.06
CA LEU A 57 12.75 12.16 -3.96
C LEU A 57 13.06 10.87 -4.73
N SER A 58 12.27 9.80 -4.57
CA SER A 58 12.48 8.54 -5.30
C SER A 58 12.36 8.71 -6.82
N THR A 59 11.53 9.63 -7.29
CA THR A 59 11.40 9.93 -8.73
C THR A 59 12.68 10.56 -9.30
N ARG A 60 13.48 11.23 -8.46
CA ARG A 60 14.76 11.85 -8.86
C ARG A 60 15.90 10.84 -8.96
N SER A 61 15.78 9.67 -8.34
CA SER A 61 16.80 8.61 -8.35
C SER A 61 16.23 7.29 -8.90
N PRO A 62 16.03 7.16 -10.23
CA PRO A 62 15.32 6.03 -10.86
C PRO A 62 15.97 4.65 -10.62
N GLY A 63 17.27 4.63 -10.30
CA GLY A 63 18.00 3.41 -9.96
C GLY A 63 17.78 2.93 -8.52
N ALA A 64 17.36 3.82 -7.62
CA ALA A 64 17.14 3.53 -6.21
C ALA A 64 15.69 3.09 -5.99
N LYS A 65 15.38 1.83 -6.35
CA LYS A 65 14.09 1.25 -5.97
C LYS A 65 14.07 1.05 -4.45
N PRO A 66 13.03 1.54 -3.73
CA PRO A 66 12.93 1.28 -2.30
C PRO A 66 12.87 -0.23 -2.05
N VAL A 67 13.58 -0.68 -1.02
CA VAL A 67 13.55 -2.08 -0.60
C VAL A 67 12.11 -2.44 -0.22
N GLN A 68 11.64 -3.61 -0.64
CA GLN A 68 10.31 -4.10 -0.24
C GLN A 68 10.25 -4.25 1.28
N GLN A 69 9.42 -3.44 1.93
CA GLN A 69 9.26 -3.43 3.39
C GLN A 69 8.17 -4.38 3.88
N VAL A 70 7.28 -4.83 3.00
CA VAL A 70 6.13 -5.66 3.35
C VAL A 70 6.14 -6.93 2.52
N PHE A 71 6.04 -8.07 3.21
CA PHE A 71 5.97 -9.39 2.61
C PHE A 71 4.65 -10.08 2.99
N VAL A 72 4.08 -10.81 2.03
CA VAL A 72 2.88 -11.64 2.24
C VAL A 72 3.28 -13.10 2.34
N SER A 73 2.78 -13.78 3.37
CA SER A 73 2.97 -15.22 3.61
C SER A 73 1.64 -15.97 3.71
N CYS A 74 1.68 -17.27 3.49
CA CYS A 74 0.51 -18.13 3.64
C CYS A 74 0.21 -18.42 5.12
N ASN A 75 -1.02 -18.15 5.57
CA ASN A 75 -1.46 -18.46 6.94
C ASN A 75 -1.42 -19.96 7.30
N PHE A 76 -1.38 -20.86 6.31
CA PHE A 76 -1.35 -22.32 6.56
C PHE A 76 0.06 -22.90 6.61
N CYS A 77 0.95 -22.50 5.71
CA CYS A 77 2.29 -23.10 5.60
C CYS A 77 3.44 -22.12 5.90
N GLY A 78 3.14 -20.85 6.18
CA GLY A 78 4.12 -19.82 6.51
C GLY A 78 5.02 -19.35 5.36
N LYS A 79 5.03 -20.07 4.22
CA LYS A 79 5.87 -19.72 3.07
C LYS A 79 5.41 -18.42 2.40
N SER A 80 6.37 -17.62 1.93
CA SER A 80 6.11 -16.39 1.18
C SER A 80 5.31 -16.68 -0.09
N VAL A 81 4.33 -15.81 -0.38
CA VAL A 81 3.56 -15.81 -1.62
C VAL A 81 3.86 -14.57 -2.49
N SER A 82 4.75 -13.69 -2.02
CA SER A 82 5.03 -12.37 -2.61
C SER A 82 5.64 -12.46 -4.02
N ALA A 83 6.55 -13.41 -4.26
CA ALA A 83 7.18 -13.61 -5.58
C ALA A 83 6.15 -14.01 -6.66
N TYR A 84 5.14 -14.78 -6.28
CA TYR A 84 4.09 -15.23 -7.20
C TYR A 84 3.06 -14.13 -7.51
N MET A 85 2.84 -13.19 -6.59
CA MET A 85 1.98 -12.01 -6.82
C MET A 85 2.60 -11.02 -7.82
N GLN A 86 3.93 -10.92 -7.87
CA GLN A 86 4.62 -10.03 -8.80
C GLN A 86 4.67 -10.62 -10.22
N ALA A 87 4.79 -11.94 -10.33
CA ALA A 87 4.79 -12.65 -11.61
C ALA A 87 3.47 -12.53 -12.41
N SER A 88 2.33 -12.32 -11.73
CA SER A 88 1.04 -12.08 -12.41
C SER A 88 0.90 -10.65 -12.95
N SER A 89 1.69 -9.70 -12.45
CA SER A 89 1.74 -8.30 -12.93
C SER A 89 2.76 -8.10 -14.05
N LEU A 90 3.81 -8.93 -14.10
CA LEU A 90 4.86 -8.92 -15.12
C LEU A 90 4.64 -10.04 -16.14
N SER A 91 3.53 -10.01 -16.88
CA SER A 91 3.43 -10.80 -18.11
C SER A 91 4.26 -10.15 -19.22
N ARG A 92 5.59 -10.23 -19.07
CA ARG A 92 6.56 -10.19 -20.17
C ARG A 92 7.81 -10.96 -19.72
N GLY A 93 7.81 -12.28 -19.90
CA GLY A 93 9.04 -13.08 -19.97
C GLY A 93 9.14 -14.29 -19.03
N GLN A 94 9.15 -15.47 -19.66
CA GLN A 94 9.96 -16.65 -19.29
C GLN A 94 9.76 -17.32 -17.92
N LEU A 95 8.64 -18.04 -17.75
CA LEU A 95 8.64 -19.46 -17.31
C LEU A 95 7.23 -20.08 -17.49
N ALA A 96 6.69 -20.03 -18.72
CA ALA A 96 5.40 -20.64 -19.04
C ALA A 96 5.63 -22.05 -19.61
N ARG A 97 5.66 -23.06 -18.75
CA ARG A 97 5.36 -24.45 -19.13
C ARG A 97 4.20 -24.96 -18.28
N LEU A 98 2.99 -24.55 -18.63
CA LEU A 98 1.76 -25.36 -18.62
C LEU A 98 0.59 -24.51 -19.16
N GLY A 99 -0.01 -24.95 -20.26
CA GLY A 99 -1.40 -24.67 -20.65
C GLY A 99 -1.83 -23.21 -20.88
N THR A 100 -1.89 -22.82 -22.15
CA THR A 100 -2.51 -21.57 -22.62
C THR A 100 -4.03 -21.58 -22.39
N THR A 101 -4.50 -20.85 -21.37
CA THR A 101 -5.82 -20.21 -21.40
C THR A 101 -5.68 -18.77 -20.90
N SER A 102 -6.33 -17.83 -21.58
CA SER A 102 -6.29 -16.37 -21.32
C SER A 102 -6.94 -15.94 -19.99
N ASN A 103 -7.13 -16.87 -19.04
CA ASN A 103 -7.51 -16.52 -17.69
C ASN A 103 -6.26 -16.02 -16.97
N ARG A 104 -6.14 -14.70 -16.82
CA ARG A 104 -5.18 -14.08 -15.88
C ARG A 104 -5.19 -14.93 -14.62
N LEU A 105 -4.06 -15.58 -14.30
CA LEU A 105 -3.95 -16.58 -13.24
C LEU A 105 -4.35 -15.95 -11.90
N LYS A 106 -5.65 -15.98 -11.61
CA LYS A 106 -6.24 -15.62 -10.33
C LYS A 106 -5.75 -16.68 -9.37
N MET A 107 -4.72 -16.36 -8.61
CA MET A 107 -4.17 -17.23 -7.58
C MET A 107 -5.28 -17.46 -6.54
N THR A 108 -6.03 -18.56 -6.64
CA THR A 108 -7.13 -18.90 -5.71
C THR A 108 -6.65 -19.77 -4.54
N SER A 109 -5.41 -20.26 -4.60
CA SER A 109 -4.78 -21.11 -3.59
C SER A 109 -3.30 -20.76 -3.37
N CYS A 110 -2.69 -21.29 -2.31
CA CYS A 110 -1.26 -21.12 -2.05
C CYS A 110 -0.44 -21.98 -3.04
N PRO A 111 0.59 -21.43 -3.70
CA PRO A 111 1.42 -22.18 -4.64
C PRO A 111 2.21 -23.33 -3.98
N ASN A 112 2.42 -23.26 -2.66
CA ASN A 112 3.20 -24.26 -1.93
C ASN A 112 2.34 -25.39 -1.35
N CYS A 113 1.23 -25.07 -0.69
CA CYS A 113 0.41 -26.05 0.04
C CYS A 113 -1.01 -26.23 -0.51
N ARG A 114 -1.36 -25.51 -1.59
CA ARG A 114 -2.67 -25.54 -2.28
C ARG A 114 -3.89 -25.19 -1.40
N LYS A 115 -3.70 -24.77 -0.14
CA LYS A 115 -4.76 -24.23 0.71
C LYS A 115 -5.33 -22.94 0.11
N PRO A 116 -6.64 -22.66 0.27
CA PRO A 116 -7.30 -21.52 -0.38
C PRO A 116 -6.71 -20.19 0.08
N GLN A 117 -6.73 -19.19 -0.81
CA GLN A 117 -6.41 -17.81 -0.44
C GLN A 117 -7.44 -17.24 0.56
N PRO A 118 -7.05 -16.23 1.35
CA PRO A 118 -7.98 -15.47 2.16
C PRO A 118 -9.20 -15.00 1.34
N ARG A 119 -10.37 -15.09 1.95
CA ARG A 119 -11.64 -14.63 1.41
C ARG A 119 -12.08 -13.38 2.17
N CYS A 120 -12.68 -12.44 1.45
CA CYS A 120 -13.33 -11.31 2.09
C CYS A 120 -14.36 -11.80 3.09
N ALA A 121 -14.29 -11.31 4.33
CA ALA A 121 -15.22 -11.71 5.39
C ALA A 121 -16.69 -11.34 5.12
N VAL A 122 -16.94 -10.42 4.18
CA VAL A 122 -18.28 -9.95 3.82
C VAL A 122 -18.81 -10.67 2.58
N CYS A 123 -18.11 -10.58 1.43
CA CYS A 123 -18.59 -11.16 0.17
C CYS A 123 -18.05 -12.56 -0.14
N LEU A 124 -17.15 -13.10 0.67
CA LEU A 124 -16.53 -14.43 0.52
C LEU A 124 -15.69 -14.64 -0.76
N VAL A 125 -15.50 -13.59 -1.55
CA VAL A 125 -14.67 -13.60 -2.76
C VAL A 125 -13.18 -13.62 -2.38
N ASN A 126 -12.39 -14.39 -3.13
CA ASN A 126 -10.95 -14.56 -2.90
C ASN A 126 -10.17 -13.25 -3.10
N MET A 127 -9.13 -13.07 -2.27
CA MET A 127 -8.12 -12.03 -2.45
C MET A 127 -7.55 -12.03 -3.87
N GLY A 128 -7.41 -10.84 -4.47
CA GLY A 128 -6.97 -10.67 -5.86
C GLY A 128 -8.10 -10.68 -6.90
N THR A 129 -9.35 -10.92 -6.49
CA THR A 129 -10.54 -10.68 -7.30
C THR A 129 -11.24 -9.42 -6.80
N PRO A 130 -11.65 -8.46 -7.67
CA PRO A 130 -12.37 -7.27 -7.25
C PRO A 130 -13.70 -7.57 -6.52
N ALA A 131 -14.14 -6.65 -5.66
CA ALA A 131 -15.38 -6.74 -4.87
C ALA A 131 -16.65 -6.87 -5.73
N CYS A 132 -16.68 -6.18 -6.87
CA CYS A 132 -17.73 -6.23 -7.86
C CYS A 132 -17.13 -6.43 -9.25
N TYR A 133 -17.77 -7.26 -10.07
CA TYR A 133 -17.57 -7.25 -11.51
C TYR A 133 -18.39 -6.07 -12.05
N ASP A 134 -17.84 -4.86 -11.94
CA ASP A 134 -18.46 -3.75 -12.65
C ASP A 134 -18.18 -3.95 -14.14
N GLY A 135 -19.24 -4.24 -14.89
CA GLY A 135 -19.19 -4.46 -16.33
C GLY A 135 -18.75 -3.21 -17.11
N THR A 136 -18.64 -2.06 -16.45
CA THR A 136 -18.02 -0.86 -17.03
C THR A 136 -16.50 -0.99 -16.98
N THR A 137 -15.94 -1.80 -17.88
CA THR A 137 -14.58 -1.58 -18.35
C THR A 137 -14.57 -0.24 -19.08
N SER A 138 -14.42 0.86 -18.33
CA SER A 138 -13.98 2.12 -18.92
C SER A 138 -12.67 1.80 -19.67
N ARG A 139 -12.72 1.81 -21.00
CA ARG A 139 -11.55 1.68 -21.88
C ARG A 139 -10.64 2.88 -21.61
N ALA A 140 -9.88 2.80 -20.52
CA ALA A 140 -8.87 3.78 -20.19
C ALA A 140 -7.69 3.63 -21.17
N PRO A 141 -7.10 4.73 -21.65
CA PRO A 141 -6.02 4.70 -22.62
C PRO A 141 -4.80 3.94 -22.07
N ALA A 142 -4.12 3.20 -22.95
CA ALA A 142 -3.15 2.14 -22.64
C ALA A 142 -1.85 2.54 -21.91
N ASN A 143 -1.70 3.80 -21.48
CA ASN A 143 -0.40 4.37 -21.06
C ASN A 143 -0.28 4.78 -19.58
N SER A 144 -1.27 4.49 -18.72
CA SER A 144 -1.11 4.68 -17.27
C SER A 144 -0.90 3.33 -16.56
N PRO A 145 0.00 3.22 -15.56
CA PRO A 145 0.03 2.06 -14.68
C PRO A 145 -1.33 1.97 -13.96
N HIS A 146 -2.21 1.13 -14.49
CA HIS A 146 -3.60 1.05 -14.05
C HIS A 146 -3.69 0.27 -12.74
N LEU A 147 -3.38 0.95 -11.63
CA LEU A 147 -3.69 0.45 -10.30
C LEU A 147 -5.20 0.29 -10.18
N SER A 148 -5.65 -0.83 -9.61
CA SER A 148 -7.07 -1.01 -9.32
C SER A 148 -7.52 0.06 -8.32
N PRO A 149 -8.79 0.51 -8.35
CA PRO A 149 -9.27 1.51 -7.41
C PRO A 149 -9.14 1.01 -5.98
N PHE A 150 -8.84 1.89 -5.03
CA PHE A 150 -8.64 1.54 -3.61
C PHE A 150 -9.81 0.72 -3.03
N SER A 151 -11.05 0.99 -3.45
CA SER A 151 -12.25 0.25 -3.05
C SER A 151 -12.19 -1.25 -3.31
N SER A 152 -11.42 -1.66 -4.33
CA SER A 152 -11.20 -3.06 -4.73
C SER A 152 -9.99 -3.71 -4.03
N TRP A 153 -9.18 -2.95 -3.29
CA TRP A 153 -8.01 -3.46 -2.62
C TRP A 153 -8.40 -4.35 -1.46
N TYR A 154 -7.54 -5.31 -1.14
CA TYR A 154 -7.73 -6.15 0.03
C TYR A 154 -7.07 -5.50 1.24
N THR A 155 -7.80 -5.41 2.34
CA THR A 155 -7.37 -4.82 3.61
C THR A 155 -7.55 -5.85 4.72
N TRP A 156 -6.70 -5.80 5.75
CA TRP A 156 -6.76 -6.74 6.87
C TRP A 156 -6.31 -6.10 8.18
N CYS A 157 -6.82 -6.63 9.29
CA CYS A 157 -6.35 -6.28 10.62
C CYS A 157 -5.06 -7.05 10.93
N GLN A 158 -4.03 -6.35 11.41
CA GLN A 158 -2.77 -6.99 11.79
C GLN A 158 -2.88 -7.86 13.05
N THR A 159 -3.91 -7.64 13.88
CA THR A 159 -4.16 -8.40 15.12
C THR A 159 -4.89 -9.71 14.86
N CYS A 160 -6.08 -9.67 14.26
CA CYS A 160 -6.88 -10.88 14.03
C CYS A 160 -6.64 -11.53 12.67
N ARG A 161 -5.90 -10.88 11.76
CA ARG A 161 -5.60 -11.35 10.38
C ARG A 161 -6.83 -11.56 9.49
N HIS A 162 -8.02 -11.15 9.95
CA HIS A 162 -9.23 -11.10 9.14
C HIS A 162 -9.27 -9.81 8.31
N GLY A 163 -10.01 -9.87 7.21
CA GLY A 163 -10.03 -8.78 6.25
C GLY A 163 -10.98 -9.01 5.09
N GLY A 164 -10.88 -8.13 4.11
CA GLY A 164 -11.73 -8.14 2.93
C GLY A 164 -11.46 -6.95 2.03
N HIS A 165 -12.31 -6.77 1.02
CA HIS A 165 -12.22 -5.60 0.16
C HIS A 165 -12.41 -4.32 0.97
N ALA A 166 -11.62 -3.29 0.68
CA ALA A 166 -11.64 -2.03 1.40
C ALA A 166 -13.05 -1.45 1.49
N SER A 167 -13.79 -1.44 0.38
CA SER A 167 -15.20 -1.01 0.33
C SER A 167 -16.09 -1.76 1.32
N HIS A 168 -16.08 -3.10 1.27
CA HIS A 168 -16.90 -3.93 2.16
C HIS A 168 -16.52 -3.77 3.64
N ILE A 169 -15.22 -3.72 3.94
CA ILE A 169 -14.75 -3.58 5.31
C ILE A 169 -15.09 -2.20 5.87
N THR A 170 -14.83 -1.13 5.10
CA THR A 170 -15.22 0.23 5.51
C THR A 170 -16.73 0.36 5.66
N GLN A 171 -17.52 -0.24 4.79
CA GLN A 171 -18.98 -0.24 4.91
C GLN A 171 -19.46 -0.98 6.16
N TRP A 172 -18.92 -2.17 6.45
CA TRP A 172 -19.27 -2.95 7.64
C TRP A 172 -19.07 -2.15 8.92
N PHE A 173 -17.91 -1.50 9.08
CA PHE A 173 -17.57 -0.75 10.28
C PHE A 173 -18.32 0.59 10.43
N ARG A 174 -19.19 0.99 9.48
CA ARG A 174 -20.11 2.12 9.70
C ARG A 174 -21.19 1.79 10.72
N GLU A 175 -21.60 0.52 10.77
CA GLU A 175 -22.72 0.04 11.59
C GLU A 175 -22.26 -0.94 12.68
N HIS A 176 -21.03 -1.42 12.62
CA HIS A 176 -20.50 -2.45 13.52
C HIS A 176 -19.17 -2.02 14.15
N SER A 177 -18.93 -2.38 15.41
CA SER A 177 -17.66 -2.12 16.11
C SER A 177 -16.71 -3.32 16.15
N GLU A 178 -17.19 -4.50 15.76
CA GLU A 178 -16.45 -5.77 15.83
C GLU A 178 -16.23 -6.38 14.46
N CYS A 179 -15.25 -7.29 14.39
CA CYS A 179 -14.83 -7.96 13.18
C CYS A 179 -15.99 -8.74 12.53
N PRO A 180 -16.16 -8.66 11.19
CA PRO A 180 -17.23 -9.38 10.46
C PRO A 180 -17.14 -10.91 10.52
N VAL A 181 -16.04 -11.46 11.03
CA VAL A 181 -15.87 -12.91 11.18
C VAL A 181 -16.54 -13.38 12.46
N THR A 182 -17.45 -14.34 12.34
CA THR A 182 -18.15 -14.96 13.46
C THR A 182 -17.18 -15.42 14.56
N ALA A 183 -17.54 -15.18 15.82
CA ALA A 183 -16.73 -15.47 17.00
C ALA A 183 -15.40 -14.70 17.12
N CYS A 184 -15.15 -13.68 16.29
CA CYS A 184 -14.03 -12.76 16.46
C CYS A 184 -14.48 -11.45 17.11
N SER A 185 -14.10 -11.22 18.37
CA SER A 185 -14.40 -9.98 19.13
C SER A 185 -13.41 -8.83 18.88
N CYS A 186 -12.61 -8.90 17.79
CA CYS A 186 -11.60 -7.89 17.51
C CYS A 186 -12.24 -6.58 17.04
N ARG A 187 -11.92 -5.47 17.73
CA ARG A 187 -12.33 -4.11 17.35
C ARG A 187 -11.37 -3.51 16.31
N CYS A 188 -11.31 -4.12 15.12
CA CYS A 188 -10.28 -3.86 14.12
C CYS A 188 -10.10 -2.37 13.80
N LEU A 189 -11.19 -1.62 13.61
CA LEU A 189 -11.13 -0.20 13.27
C LEU A 189 -10.55 0.66 14.40
N SER A 190 -10.76 0.27 15.66
CA SER A 190 -10.22 0.99 16.83
C SER A 190 -8.70 0.85 16.94
N LEU A 191 -8.15 -0.20 16.34
CA LEU A 191 -6.71 -0.50 16.31
C LEU A 191 -6.00 0.21 15.15
N ASP A 192 -6.75 0.69 14.15
CA ASP A 192 -6.18 1.42 13.02
C ASP A 192 -5.74 2.83 13.46
N THR A 193 -4.43 3.06 13.40
CA THR A 193 -3.80 4.34 13.74
C THR A 193 -4.40 5.52 12.95
N SER A 194 -4.86 5.27 11.71
CA SER A 194 -5.49 6.29 10.86
C SER A 194 -6.84 6.76 11.42
N SER A 195 -7.57 5.85 12.06
CA SER A 195 -8.89 6.11 12.65
C SER A 195 -8.79 6.91 13.95
N LYS A 196 -7.71 6.73 14.72
CA LYS A 196 -7.40 7.54 15.92
C LYS A 196 -7.05 8.99 15.59
N MET A 197 -6.51 9.26 14.40
CA MET A 197 -6.11 10.61 14.01
C MET A 197 -7.29 11.46 13.51
N SER A 198 -8.24 10.85 12.81
CA SER A 198 -9.46 11.53 12.33
C SER A 198 -10.38 11.97 13.49
N SER A 199 -10.39 11.19 14.57
CA SER A 199 -11.13 11.52 15.80
C SER A 199 -10.49 12.66 16.59
N LEU A 200 -9.17 12.85 16.53
CA LEU A 200 -8.49 14.01 17.14
C LEU A 200 -8.69 15.30 16.33
N ALA A 201 -8.72 15.20 14.99
CA ALA A 201 -8.97 16.36 14.12
C ALA A 201 -10.42 16.86 14.17
N SER A 202 -11.37 16.05 14.64
CA SER A 202 -12.79 16.43 14.78
C SER A 202 -13.10 17.13 16.10
N VAL A 203 -12.11 17.26 17.00
CA VAL A 203 -12.24 17.85 18.35
C VAL A 203 -11.44 19.17 18.44
N ALA A 204 -10.80 19.60 17.35
CA ALA A 204 -10.05 20.86 17.25
C ALA A 204 -10.79 21.87 16.37
#